data_AF-A0A7Y7Z097-F1
#
_entry.id   AF-A0A7Y7Z097-F1
#
_cell.length_a   1.000
_cell.length_b   1.000
_cell.length_c   1.000
_cell.angle_alpha   90.00
_cell.angle_beta   90.00
_cell.angle_gamma   90.00
#
_symmetry.space_group_name_H-M   'P 1'
#
loop_
_entity.id
_entity.type
_entity.pdbx_description
1 polymer ?
#
loop_
_entity_poly.entity_id
_entity_poly.type
_entity_poly.pdbx_seq_one_letter_code
_entity_poly.pdbx_strand_id
1 'polypeptide(L)'
;MRMVKMLLLWALMPGIADVAAQKPATFSNAAYVERMAAASVAAWPRLATMEHLKKQTGFYAEAQILVYDGTSAWLIDAKGHRSIAVEPVRALGLSSDFKTFQKLSWDERPTVYMGLGQALPEQEVHHMLSRPIAVPELFALATHEAFHFFGQRDWQLPAGSRSDRFPLQVLPRQYRQQLISTLYASLLGDVGALGRASYWFGRWQAEFASEAQEILYYDIVEGTAEYIEGLARHLASAAADTPEVWARSVMTRFPSTAVLSLDGESYALGALAIYLLDRQGVKGWQAIIEGQSPIQSLLASVSEIVDVPDAALNQRIADEVSERNQRLATIIAPLISQLNHPDTVHLLVPMASVAGSVSLGASYQVEQLSGELFVDFGAQFLPSEGRIMFDGATVALMLSKSCGEEGGFMVVPFAAHEFPVEQSGRLQLKRPGVEIDVPFPEKGNGGVWCVRV
;
A
#
# COMPACT_ATOMS: atom_id res chain seq x y z
N MET A 1 16.33 44.53 -62.00
CA MET A 1 17.38 45.23 -61.24
C MET A 1 16.75 46.35 -60.43
N ARG A 2 16.96 46.33 -59.10
CA ARG A 2 16.63 47.38 -58.10
C ARG A 2 15.15 47.74 -57.85
N MET A 3 14.94 48.09 -56.58
CA MET A 3 13.90 48.93 -55.95
C MET A 3 12.62 48.30 -55.39
N VAL A 4 12.67 48.04 -54.08
CA VAL A 4 11.82 48.61 -53.00
C VAL A 4 10.35 48.88 -53.34
N LYS A 5 9.43 48.20 -52.63
CA LYS A 5 8.26 48.86 -52.03
C LYS A 5 7.96 48.29 -50.64
N MET A 6 8.12 49.20 -49.69
CA MET A 6 7.72 49.18 -48.29
C MET A 6 6.20 49.12 -48.20
N LEU A 7 5.65 48.27 -47.35
CA LEU A 7 4.26 48.36 -46.90
C LEU A 7 4.23 48.02 -45.40
N LEU A 8 4.08 49.08 -44.60
CA LEU A 8 3.69 49.00 -43.19
C LEU A 8 2.33 48.32 -43.12
N LEU A 9 2.22 47.26 -42.32
CA LEU A 9 0.94 46.83 -41.75
C LEU A 9 1.02 46.92 -40.23
N TRP A 10 0.03 47.60 -39.68
CA TRP A 10 -0.18 47.91 -38.28
C TRP A 10 -0.29 46.65 -37.42
N ALA A 11 0.32 46.74 -36.23
CA ALA A 11 0.15 45.79 -35.15
C ALA A 11 -1.27 45.88 -34.56
N LEU A 12 -1.96 44.74 -34.53
CA LEU A 12 -3.05 44.46 -33.60
C LEU A 12 -2.57 43.32 -32.70
N MET A 13 -2.08 43.67 -31.51
CA MET A 13 -1.88 42.71 -30.44
C MET A 13 -3.22 42.49 -29.73
N PRO A 14 -3.74 41.26 -29.64
CA PRO A 14 -4.80 40.96 -28.69
C PRO A 14 -4.21 41.09 -27.28
N GLY A 15 -4.84 41.90 -26.45
CA GLY A 15 -4.51 42.00 -25.04
C GLY A 15 -4.58 40.62 -24.39
N ILE A 16 -3.46 40.21 -23.81
CA ILE A 16 -3.43 39.11 -22.85
C ILE A 16 -4.18 39.64 -21.64
N ALA A 17 -5.43 39.20 -21.47
CA ALA A 17 -6.13 39.39 -20.22
C ALA A 17 -5.33 38.66 -19.14
N ASP A 18 -4.88 39.41 -18.13
CA ASP A 18 -4.39 38.86 -16.87
C ASP A 18 -5.46 37.92 -16.32
N VAL A 19 -5.27 36.62 -16.52
CA VAL A 19 -5.95 35.60 -15.74
C VAL A 19 -5.30 35.70 -14.37
N ALA A 20 -5.87 36.55 -13.51
CA ALA A 20 -5.52 36.60 -12.10
C ALA A 20 -5.53 35.16 -11.57
N ALA A 21 -4.35 34.67 -11.18
CA ALA A 21 -4.21 33.39 -10.51
C ALA A 21 -5.09 33.42 -9.27
N GLN A 22 -6.28 32.83 -9.35
CA GLN A 22 -7.14 32.64 -8.20
C GLN A 22 -6.31 31.83 -7.20
N LYS A 23 -6.03 32.43 -6.03
CA LYS A 23 -5.45 31.68 -4.91
C LYS A 23 -6.32 30.43 -4.73
N PRO A 24 -5.73 29.22 -4.70
CA PRO A 24 -6.51 28.02 -4.47
C PRO A 24 -7.27 28.20 -3.15
N ALA A 25 -8.57 27.92 -3.17
CA ALA A 25 -9.37 27.93 -1.95
C ALA A 25 -8.71 26.98 -0.94
N THR A 26 -8.43 27.46 0.26
CA THR A 26 -7.76 26.68 1.30
C THR A 26 -8.79 25.88 2.09
N PHE A 27 -8.59 24.57 2.23
CA PHE A 27 -9.38 23.71 3.10
C PHE A 27 -8.62 23.49 4.42
N SER A 28 -9.22 23.84 5.57
CA SER A 28 -8.50 23.81 6.85
C SER A 28 -8.45 22.40 7.46
N ASN A 29 -7.40 22.12 8.23
CA ASN A 29 -7.28 20.88 8.99
C ASN A 29 -8.46 20.67 9.96
N ALA A 30 -8.95 21.73 10.61
CA ALA A 30 -10.13 21.64 11.47
C ALA A 30 -11.38 21.20 10.70
N ALA A 31 -11.64 21.78 9.54
CA ALA A 31 -12.77 21.36 8.68
C ALA A 31 -12.60 19.92 8.17
N TYR A 32 -11.36 19.49 7.95
CA TYR A 32 -11.04 18.10 7.58
C TYR A 32 -11.34 17.12 8.70
N VAL A 33 -10.93 17.44 9.93
CA VAL A 33 -11.24 16.65 11.13
C VAL A 33 -12.75 16.58 11.37
N GLU A 34 -13.49 17.68 11.17
CA GLU A 34 -14.95 17.68 11.25
C GLU A 34 -15.58 16.72 10.24
N ARG A 35 -15.08 16.69 8.99
CA ARG A 35 -15.54 15.71 7.99
C ARG A 35 -15.18 14.26 8.36
N MET A 36 -14.00 14.03 8.92
CA MET A 36 -13.60 12.70 9.39
C MET A 36 -14.52 12.23 10.52
N ALA A 37 -14.86 13.13 11.44
CA ALA A 37 -15.76 12.86 12.55
C ALA A 37 -17.18 12.56 12.07
N ALA A 38 -17.70 13.33 11.12
CA ALA A 38 -19.00 13.06 10.52
C ALA A 38 -19.04 11.68 9.83
N ALA A 39 -17.97 11.31 9.12
CA ALA A 39 -17.85 9.99 8.50
C ALA A 39 -17.81 8.86 9.55
N SER A 40 -17.05 9.03 10.64
CA SER A 40 -16.98 8.06 11.74
C SER A 40 -18.34 7.87 12.41
N VAL A 41 -19.04 8.95 12.75
CA VAL A 41 -20.39 8.90 13.34
C VAL A 41 -21.39 8.18 12.44
N ALA A 42 -21.30 8.39 11.13
CA ALA A 42 -22.21 7.75 10.16
C ALA A 42 -21.92 6.25 9.95
N ALA A 43 -20.64 5.86 9.95
CA ALA A 43 -20.22 4.52 9.55
C ALA A 43 -19.97 3.56 10.73
N TRP A 44 -19.18 3.97 11.72
CA TRP A 44 -18.67 3.06 12.75
C TRP A 44 -19.75 2.44 13.65
N PRO A 45 -20.80 3.15 14.11
CA PRO A 45 -21.90 2.53 14.83
C PRO A 45 -22.61 1.43 14.02
N ARG A 46 -22.75 1.65 12.70
CA ARG A 46 -23.40 0.70 11.80
C ARG A 46 -22.54 -0.52 11.61
N LEU A 47 -21.24 -0.36 11.34
CA LEU A 47 -20.28 -1.48 11.27
C LEU A 47 -20.33 -2.33 12.55
N ALA A 48 -20.23 -1.69 13.71
CA ALA A 48 -20.18 -2.39 15.00
C ALA A 48 -21.45 -3.20 15.36
N THR A 49 -22.57 -2.92 14.69
CA THR A 49 -23.86 -3.57 14.94
C THR A 49 -24.28 -4.55 13.84
N MET A 50 -23.45 -4.77 12.82
CA MET A 50 -23.73 -5.77 11.78
C MET A 50 -23.58 -7.17 12.37
N GLU A 51 -24.69 -7.85 12.65
CA GLU A 51 -24.70 -9.13 13.37
C GLU A 51 -23.78 -10.21 12.75
N HIS A 52 -23.68 -10.28 11.42
CA HIS A 52 -22.82 -11.25 10.74
C HIS A 52 -21.33 -10.90 10.77
N LEU A 53 -20.96 -9.63 11.07
CA LEU A 53 -19.58 -9.15 11.19
C LEU A 53 -19.20 -8.75 12.61
N LYS A 54 -20.13 -8.87 13.57
CA LYS A 54 -20.01 -8.26 14.89
C LYS A 54 -18.75 -8.69 15.64
N LYS A 55 -18.29 -9.93 15.44
CA LYS A 55 -17.04 -10.42 16.03
C LYS A 55 -15.82 -9.69 15.49
N GLN A 56 -15.82 -9.32 14.21
CA GLN A 56 -14.70 -8.68 13.52
C GLN A 56 -14.78 -7.15 13.56
N THR A 57 -15.98 -6.58 13.67
CA THR A 57 -16.22 -5.12 13.52
C THR A 57 -16.80 -4.48 14.77
N GLY A 58 -17.24 -5.25 15.78
CA GLY A 58 -17.84 -4.74 17.01
C GLY A 58 -16.94 -3.77 17.76
N PHE A 59 -15.63 -3.90 17.62
CA PHE A 59 -14.65 -3.00 18.24
C PHE A 59 -14.79 -1.54 17.76
N TYR A 60 -15.37 -1.27 16.58
CA TYR A 60 -15.59 0.10 16.10
C TYR A 60 -16.51 0.94 16.99
N ALA A 61 -17.33 0.30 17.86
CA ALA A 61 -18.14 1.02 18.84
C ALA A 61 -17.29 1.77 19.88
N GLU A 62 -16.08 1.26 20.15
CA GLU A 62 -15.19 1.79 21.19
C GLU A 62 -13.86 2.30 20.62
N ALA A 63 -13.57 2.03 19.34
CA ALA A 63 -12.38 2.52 18.66
C ALA A 63 -12.28 4.06 18.63
N GLN A 64 -11.07 4.56 18.43
CA GLN A 64 -10.77 5.98 18.25
C GLN A 64 -9.74 6.21 17.15
N ILE A 65 -9.75 7.40 16.56
CA ILE A 65 -8.68 7.95 15.72
C ILE A 65 -8.02 9.09 16.49
N LEU A 66 -6.71 8.99 16.74
CA LEU A 66 -5.88 10.09 17.26
C LEU A 66 -5.25 10.82 16.08
N VAL A 67 -5.76 12.01 15.75
CA VAL A 67 -5.28 12.80 14.61
C VAL A 67 -4.32 13.90 15.10
N TYR A 68 -3.16 14.05 14.46
CA TYR A 68 -2.15 15.06 14.79
C TYR A 68 -1.61 15.75 13.54
N ASP A 69 -1.57 17.09 13.55
CA ASP A 69 -1.07 17.88 12.41
C ASP A 69 0.31 18.54 12.65
N GLY A 70 0.94 18.25 13.78
CA GLY A 70 2.19 18.90 14.21
C GLY A 70 1.98 20.05 15.20
N THR A 71 0.77 20.62 15.23
CA THR A 71 0.44 21.80 16.06
C THR A 71 -0.77 21.57 16.96
N SER A 72 -1.73 20.75 16.52
CA SER A 72 -3.02 20.50 17.12
C SER A 72 -3.32 19.01 17.05
N ALA A 73 -4.08 18.51 18.03
CA ALA A 73 -4.46 17.10 18.10
C ALA A 73 -5.94 16.94 18.44
N TRP A 74 -6.53 15.88 17.88
CA TRP A 74 -7.95 15.56 18.05
C TRP A 74 -8.13 14.06 18.29
N LEU A 75 -9.15 13.73 19.08
CA LEU A 75 -9.71 12.38 19.13
C LEU A 75 -11.02 12.38 18.35
N ILE A 76 -11.16 11.41 17.46
CA ILE A 76 -12.39 11.12 16.71
C ILE A 76 -12.86 9.74 17.12
N ASP A 77 -14.15 9.57 17.37
CA ASP A 77 -14.77 8.27 17.57
C ASP A 77 -16.19 8.22 17.00
N ALA A 78 -16.88 7.11 17.22
CA ALA A 78 -18.23 6.85 16.75
C ALA A 78 -19.28 7.89 17.22
N LYS A 79 -18.94 8.82 18.11
CA LYS A 79 -19.82 9.86 18.66
C LYS A 79 -19.46 11.28 18.21
N GLY A 80 -18.31 11.48 17.56
CA GLY A 80 -17.88 12.77 17.05
C GLY A 80 -16.39 12.99 17.27
N HIS A 81 -16.00 14.23 17.56
CA HIS A 81 -14.60 14.56 17.85
C HIS A 81 -14.45 15.59 18.97
N ARG A 82 -13.25 15.65 19.53
CA ARG A 82 -12.82 16.69 20.48
C ARG A 82 -11.34 17.00 20.29
N SER A 83 -10.96 18.26 20.48
CA SER A 83 -9.55 18.64 20.61
C SER A 83 -8.97 18.12 21.93
N ILE A 84 -7.68 17.80 21.93
CA ILE A 84 -6.94 17.35 23.10
C ILE A 84 -5.63 18.12 23.25
N ALA A 85 -4.99 18.00 24.43
CA ALA A 85 -3.66 18.55 24.65
C ALA A 85 -2.65 17.89 23.70
N VAL A 86 -1.72 18.69 23.18
CA VAL A 86 -0.77 18.28 22.14
C VAL A 86 0.48 17.67 22.76
N GLU A 87 0.85 18.10 23.96
CA GLU A 87 2.07 17.67 24.64
C GLU A 87 2.13 16.15 24.82
N PRO A 88 1.05 15.46 25.26
CA PRO A 88 1.07 14.01 25.39
C PRO A 88 1.16 13.29 24.03
N VAL A 89 0.58 13.87 22.97
CA VAL A 89 0.65 13.31 21.61
C VAL A 89 2.04 13.48 21.02
N ARG A 90 2.66 14.65 21.19
CA ARG A 90 4.04 14.93 20.77
C ARG A 90 5.04 14.02 21.49
N ALA A 91 4.79 13.69 22.76
CA ALA A 91 5.62 12.77 23.53
C ALA A 91 5.65 11.33 22.96
N LEU A 92 4.71 10.95 22.08
CA LEU A 92 4.74 9.69 21.36
C LEU A 92 5.85 9.63 20.30
N GLY A 93 6.39 10.77 19.88
CA GLY A 93 7.47 10.84 18.89
C GLY A 93 7.07 10.41 17.47
N LEU A 94 5.76 10.38 17.16
CA LEU A 94 5.25 9.96 15.86
C LEU A 94 5.25 11.12 14.86
N SER A 95 5.55 10.81 13.59
CA SER A 95 5.50 11.82 12.52
C SER A 95 4.07 12.33 12.34
N SER A 96 3.94 13.64 12.18
CA SER A 96 2.67 14.26 11.78
C SER A 96 2.41 14.17 10.28
N ASP A 97 3.31 13.61 9.47
CA ASP A 97 3.15 13.58 8.02
C ASP A 97 1.86 12.87 7.59
N PHE A 98 1.22 13.40 6.54
CA PHE A 98 -0.06 12.90 6.04
C PHE A 98 0.01 11.39 5.75
N LYS A 99 -0.98 10.64 6.26
CA LYS A 99 -1.09 9.16 6.19
C LYS A 99 -0.05 8.38 6.99
N THR A 100 0.75 9.01 7.85
CA THR A 100 1.49 8.25 8.86
C THR A 100 0.49 7.62 9.83
N PHE A 101 0.58 6.33 10.10
CA PHE A 101 -0.34 5.65 11.01
C PHE A 101 0.38 4.70 11.97
N GLN A 102 -0.26 4.43 13.10
CA GLN A 102 0.20 3.43 14.05
C GLN A 102 -0.95 2.90 14.91
N LYS A 103 -0.87 1.60 15.28
CA LYS A 103 -1.69 1.03 16.33
C LYS A 103 -1.30 1.59 17.70
N LEU A 104 -2.27 2.14 18.43
CA LEU A 104 -2.10 2.65 19.79
C LEU A 104 -3.20 2.15 20.74
N SER A 105 -2.98 2.40 22.02
CA SER A 105 -4.02 2.46 23.04
C SER A 105 -4.00 3.87 23.62
N TRP A 106 -5.14 4.55 23.62
CA TRP A 106 -5.30 5.89 24.18
C TRP A 106 -6.49 5.87 25.14
N ASP A 107 -6.29 6.30 26.38
CA ASP A 107 -7.31 6.19 27.44
C ASP A 107 -7.91 4.76 27.53
N GLU A 108 -7.04 3.73 27.42
CA GLU A 108 -7.39 2.29 27.40
C GLU A 108 -8.26 1.83 26.22
N ARG A 109 -8.50 2.69 25.22
CA ARG A 109 -9.34 2.38 24.05
C ARG A 109 -8.50 2.00 22.83
N PRO A 110 -9.00 1.06 21.99
CA PRO A 110 -8.38 0.75 20.69
C PRO A 110 -8.24 2.01 19.85
N THR A 111 -7.02 2.40 19.51
CA THR A 111 -6.76 3.68 18.84
C THR A 111 -5.88 3.50 17.61
N VAL A 112 -6.25 4.17 16.52
CA VAL A 112 -5.38 4.35 15.36
C VAL A 112 -4.85 5.78 15.35
N TYR A 113 -3.54 5.93 15.39
CA TYR A 113 -2.88 7.21 15.14
C TYR A 113 -2.95 7.56 13.66
N MET A 114 -3.17 8.84 13.36
CA MET A 114 -3.12 9.40 12.02
C MET A 114 -2.40 10.75 11.99
N GLY A 115 -1.29 10.81 11.24
CA GLY A 115 -0.64 12.05 10.84
C GLY A 115 -1.47 12.77 9.77
N LEU A 116 -1.78 14.04 10.01
CA LEU A 116 -2.58 14.89 9.13
C LEU A 116 -1.74 15.84 8.26
N GLY A 117 -0.53 16.14 8.70
CA GLY A 117 0.34 17.18 8.14
C GLY A 117 -0.15 18.58 8.49
N GLN A 118 0.76 19.54 8.55
CA GLN A 118 0.39 20.95 8.74
C GLN A 118 -0.44 21.50 7.58
N ALA A 119 -0.34 20.87 6.41
CA ALA A 119 -1.19 21.10 5.25
C ALA A 119 -1.55 19.78 4.60
N LEU A 120 -2.79 19.69 4.11
CA LEU A 120 -3.26 18.57 3.30
C LEU A 120 -2.59 18.57 1.92
N PRO A 121 -2.37 17.38 1.31
CA PRO A 121 -1.96 17.30 -0.08
C PRO A 121 -2.95 17.99 -1.02
N GLU A 122 -2.45 18.63 -2.09
CA GLU A 122 -3.28 19.41 -3.04
C GLU A 122 -4.43 18.60 -3.64
N GLN A 123 -4.17 17.33 -3.95
CA GLN A 123 -5.18 16.41 -4.50
C GLN A 123 -6.34 16.19 -3.53
N GLU A 124 -6.05 16.05 -2.24
CA GLU A 124 -7.07 15.86 -1.21
C GLU A 124 -7.85 17.15 -0.96
N VAL A 125 -7.18 18.31 -0.96
CA VAL A 125 -7.85 19.62 -0.90
C VAL A 125 -8.81 19.78 -2.08
N HIS A 126 -8.36 19.48 -3.30
CA HIS A 126 -9.20 19.55 -4.49
C HIS A 126 -10.39 18.57 -4.39
N HIS A 127 -10.17 17.36 -3.91
CA HIS A 127 -11.21 16.36 -3.71
C HIS A 127 -12.29 16.86 -2.73
N MET A 128 -11.88 17.36 -1.57
CA MET A 128 -12.80 17.87 -0.54
C MET A 128 -13.61 19.09 -0.99
N LEU A 129 -13.00 19.97 -1.78
CA LEU A 129 -13.66 21.18 -2.30
C LEU A 129 -14.60 20.89 -3.47
N SER A 130 -14.21 19.99 -4.37
CA SER A 130 -15.00 19.65 -5.57
C SER A 130 -16.21 18.77 -5.24
N ARG A 131 -16.19 18.06 -4.10
CA ARG A 131 -17.23 17.11 -3.70
C ARG A 131 -17.62 17.32 -2.23
N PRO A 132 -18.73 18.02 -1.95
CA PRO A 132 -19.17 18.30 -0.57
C PRO A 132 -19.42 17.06 0.29
N ILE A 133 -19.79 15.93 -0.33
CA ILE A 133 -20.03 14.64 0.33
C ILE A 133 -18.84 13.68 0.27
N ALA A 134 -17.66 14.16 -0.15
CA ALA A 134 -16.47 13.33 -0.19
C ALA A 134 -16.08 12.86 1.21
N VAL A 135 -15.77 11.57 1.30
CA VAL A 135 -15.28 10.93 2.51
C VAL A 135 -13.78 11.19 2.60
N PRO A 136 -13.27 11.80 3.71
CA PRO A 136 -11.85 12.04 3.88
C PRO A 136 -11.00 10.79 3.75
N GLU A 137 -9.88 10.90 3.06
CA GLU A 137 -8.96 9.78 2.85
C GLU A 137 -8.41 9.21 4.16
N LEU A 138 -8.08 10.06 5.15
CA LEU A 138 -7.58 9.57 6.45
C LEU A 138 -8.64 8.83 7.26
N PHE A 139 -9.94 9.13 7.09
CA PHE A 139 -10.98 8.36 7.76
C PHE A 139 -11.05 6.93 7.20
N ALA A 140 -10.94 6.82 5.88
CA ALA A 140 -10.97 5.54 5.21
C ALA A 140 -9.75 4.69 5.56
N LEU A 141 -8.54 5.27 5.45
CA LEU A 141 -7.31 4.61 5.88
C LEU A 141 -7.38 4.21 7.36
N ALA A 142 -7.90 5.07 8.24
CA ALA A 142 -8.00 4.73 9.66
C ALA A 142 -8.95 3.56 9.92
N THR A 143 -9.99 3.45 9.11
CA THR A 143 -10.89 2.30 9.16
C THR A 143 -10.19 1.05 8.63
N HIS A 144 -9.50 1.12 7.50
CA HIS A 144 -8.70 0.01 6.95
C HIS A 144 -7.70 -0.54 7.97
N GLU A 145 -6.86 0.34 8.53
CA GLU A 145 -5.83 -0.03 9.51
C GLU A 145 -6.42 -0.51 10.85
N ALA A 146 -7.52 0.09 11.31
CA ALA A 146 -8.20 -0.39 12.51
C ALA A 146 -8.68 -1.84 12.34
N PHE A 147 -9.14 -2.21 11.14
CA PHE A 147 -9.55 -3.58 10.87
C PHE A 147 -8.38 -4.56 10.95
N HIS A 148 -7.22 -4.22 10.37
CA HIS A 148 -5.99 -5.00 10.54
C HIS A 148 -5.61 -5.15 12.02
N PHE A 149 -5.57 -4.03 12.75
CA PHE A 149 -5.08 -4.02 14.13
C PHE A 149 -5.96 -4.72 15.15
N PHE A 150 -7.29 -4.71 14.93
CA PHE A 150 -8.26 -5.12 15.93
C PHE A 150 -9.25 -6.18 15.42
N GLY A 151 -9.68 -6.10 14.17
CA GLY A 151 -10.63 -7.06 13.57
C GLY A 151 -9.99 -8.38 13.13
N GLN A 152 -8.73 -8.30 12.67
CA GLN A 152 -7.95 -9.44 12.16
C GLN A 152 -6.89 -9.97 13.14
N ARG A 153 -6.76 -9.35 14.33
CA ARG A 153 -5.67 -9.63 15.29
C ARG A 153 -5.49 -11.11 15.63
N ASP A 154 -6.60 -11.84 15.73
CA ASP A 154 -6.62 -13.21 16.23
C ASP A 154 -6.77 -14.24 15.08
N TRP A 155 -6.61 -13.82 13.82
CA TRP A 155 -6.71 -14.70 12.65
C TRP A 155 -5.42 -15.50 12.49
N GLN A 156 -5.55 -16.82 12.38
CA GLN A 156 -4.41 -17.73 12.18
C GLN A 156 -4.32 -18.13 10.72
N LEU A 157 -3.72 -17.26 9.92
CA LEU A 157 -3.54 -17.47 8.49
C LEU A 157 -2.14 -18.03 8.18
N PRO A 158 -2.00 -18.83 7.11
CA PRO A 158 -0.68 -19.22 6.63
C PRO A 158 0.11 -17.97 6.21
N ALA A 159 1.43 -18.02 6.40
CA ALA A 159 2.31 -16.96 5.91
C ALA A 159 2.19 -16.83 4.38
N GLY A 160 2.27 -15.60 3.90
CA GLY A 160 2.29 -15.28 2.47
C GLY A 160 3.31 -14.19 2.16
N SER A 161 3.45 -13.87 0.88
CA SER A 161 4.31 -12.81 0.37
C SER A 161 3.52 -11.93 -0.59
N ARG A 162 3.74 -10.62 -0.48
CA ARG A 162 3.26 -9.61 -1.43
C ARG A 162 4.34 -9.20 -2.42
N SER A 163 5.50 -9.85 -2.37
CA SER A 163 6.63 -9.56 -3.24
C SER A 163 6.38 -10.12 -4.63
N ASP A 164 6.49 -9.26 -5.63
CA ASP A 164 6.41 -9.68 -7.03
C ASP A 164 7.63 -10.51 -7.41
N ARG A 165 7.47 -11.49 -8.30
CA ARG A 165 8.63 -12.15 -8.90
C ARG A 165 9.26 -11.23 -9.93
N PHE A 166 10.59 -11.07 -9.89
CA PHE A 166 11.33 -10.36 -10.94
C PHE A 166 12.06 -11.37 -11.85
N PRO A 167 11.94 -11.25 -13.19
CA PRO A 167 11.08 -10.30 -13.91
C PRO A 167 9.59 -10.56 -13.68
N LEU A 168 8.80 -9.47 -13.70
CA LEU A 168 7.35 -9.50 -13.56
C LEU A 168 6.73 -10.41 -14.62
N GLN A 169 5.76 -11.24 -14.22
CA GLN A 169 5.09 -12.19 -15.08
C GLN A 169 3.78 -11.62 -15.62
N VAL A 170 3.58 -11.74 -16.94
CA VAL A 170 2.40 -11.17 -17.64
C VAL A 170 1.13 -11.98 -17.39
N LEU A 171 1.19 -13.30 -17.59
CA LEU A 171 0.01 -14.18 -17.55
C LEU A 171 -0.76 -14.18 -16.23
N PRO A 172 -0.14 -14.26 -15.04
CA PRO A 172 -0.90 -14.23 -13.79
C PRO A 172 -1.64 -12.91 -13.58
N ARG A 173 -1.02 -11.77 -13.93
CA ARG A 173 -1.67 -10.45 -13.92
C ARG A 173 -2.85 -10.40 -14.89
N GLN A 174 -2.71 -10.98 -16.09
CA GLN A 174 -3.83 -11.10 -17.03
C GLN A 174 -5.00 -11.89 -16.42
N TYR A 175 -4.77 -13.05 -15.82
CA TYR A 175 -5.87 -13.84 -15.24
C TYR A 175 -6.56 -13.13 -14.07
N ARG A 176 -5.78 -12.51 -13.17
CA ARG A 176 -6.34 -11.75 -12.04
C ARG A 176 -7.15 -10.55 -12.53
N GLN A 177 -6.75 -9.89 -13.62
CA GLN A 177 -7.51 -8.77 -14.20
C GLN A 177 -8.76 -9.21 -14.96
N GLN A 178 -8.74 -10.37 -15.63
CA GLN A 178 -9.95 -10.95 -16.20
C GLN A 178 -10.94 -11.34 -15.08
N LEU A 179 -10.43 -11.86 -13.97
CA LEU A 179 -11.22 -12.15 -12.78
C LEU A 179 -11.86 -10.87 -12.21
N ILE A 180 -11.10 -9.80 -12.00
CA ILE A 180 -11.64 -8.50 -11.55
C ILE A 180 -12.72 -7.98 -12.52
N SER A 181 -12.45 -8.03 -13.83
CA SER A 181 -13.37 -7.56 -14.87
C SER A 181 -14.68 -8.35 -14.90
N THR A 182 -14.63 -9.67 -14.69
CA THR A 182 -15.83 -10.52 -14.61
C THR A 182 -16.62 -10.27 -13.33
N LEU A 183 -15.98 -10.00 -12.19
CA LEU A 183 -16.71 -9.60 -10.98
C LEU A 183 -17.43 -8.27 -11.14
N TYR A 184 -16.81 -7.29 -11.82
CA TYR A 184 -17.50 -6.05 -12.19
C TYR A 184 -18.70 -6.32 -13.08
N ALA A 185 -18.57 -7.16 -14.11
CA ALA A 185 -19.68 -7.52 -14.98
C ALA A 185 -20.83 -8.19 -14.19
N SER A 186 -20.51 -9.03 -13.19
CA SER A 186 -21.52 -9.65 -12.32
C SER A 186 -22.31 -8.60 -11.53
N LEU A 187 -21.63 -7.60 -10.94
CA LEU A 187 -22.29 -6.50 -10.24
C LEU A 187 -23.16 -5.63 -11.15
N LEU A 188 -22.83 -5.56 -12.43
CA LEU A 188 -23.60 -4.85 -13.45
C LEU A 188 -24.70 -5.70 -14.09
N GLY A 189 -24.95 -6.91 -13.56
CA GLY A 189 -26.08 -7.76 -13.93
C GLY A 189 -25.82 -8.83 -14.99
N ASP A 190 -24.56 -9.09 -15.37
CA ASP A 190 -24.23 -10.21 -16.26
C ASP A 190 -24.34 -11.56 -15.53
N VAL A 191 -25.38 -12.31 -15.89
CA VAL A 191 -25.75 -13.60 -15.28
C VAL A 191 -24.71 -14.71 -15.50
N GLY A 192 -23.85 -14.61 -16.52
CA GLY A 192 -22.79 -15.60 -16.80
C GLY A 192 -21.45 -15.24 -16.18
N ALA A 193 -21.32 -14.05 -15.60
CA ALA A 193 -20.03 -13.51 -15.22
C ALA A 193 -19.35 -14.27 -14.08
N LEU A 194 -20.10 -14.77 -13.09
CA LEU A 194 -19.51 -15.59 -12.03
C LEU A 194 -18.98 -16.94 -12.54
N GLY A 195 -19.62 -17.54 -13.55
CA GLY A 195 -19.11 -18.75 -14.18
C GLY A 195 -17.79 -18.50 -14.91
N ARG A 196 -17.66 -17.34 -15.56
CA ARG A 196 -16.41 -16.91 -16.22
C ARG A 196 -15.33 -16.54 -15.21
N ALA A 197 -15.70 -15.91 -14.09
CA ALA A 197 -14.82 -15.72 -12.95
C ALA A 197 -14.28 -17.05 -12.42
N SER A 198 -15.14 -18.06 -12.26
CA SER A 198 -14.76 -19.43 -11.87
C SER A 198 -13.73 -20.04 -12.85
N TYR A 199 -13.93 -19.88 -14.16
CA TYR A 199 -12.97 -20.31 -15.18
C TYR A 199 -11.59 -19.63 -15.02
N TRP A 200 -11.54 -18.30 -14.92
CA TRP A 200 -10.27 -17.57 -14.77
C TRP A 200 -9.56 -17.88 -13.46
N PHE A 201 -10.32 -18.00 -12.38
CA PHE A 201 -9.80 -18.37 -11.08
C PHE A 201 -9.20 -19.79 -11.09
N GLY A 202 -9.91 -20.77 -11.64
CA GLY A 202 -9.44 -22.15 -11.78
C GLY A 202 -8.16 -22.24 -12.61
N ARG A 203 -8.09 -21.50 -13.72
CA ARG A 203 -6.87 -21.42 -14.55
C ARG A 203 -5.69 -20.81 -13.82
N TRP A 204 -5.89 -19.70 -13.10
CA TRP A 204 -4.83 -19.08 -12.31
C TRP A 204 -4.30 -20.00 -11.24
N GLN A 205 -5.17 -20.67 -10.48
CA GLN A 205 -4.74 -21.63 -9.47
C GLN A 205 -4.00 -22.84 -10.06
N ALA A 206 -4.43 -23.34 -11.22
CA ALA A 206 -3.82 -24.50 -11.85
C ALA A 206 -2.44 -24.19 -12.47
N GLU A 207 -2.31 -23.05 -13.15
CA GLU A 207 -1.09 -22.68 -13.90
C GLU A 207 -0.07 -21.93 -13.03
N PHE A 208 -0.53 -21.22 -11.98
CA PHE A 208 0.29 -20.36 -11.12
C PHE A 208 0.10 -20.71 -9.64
N ALA A 209 0.05 -22.00 -9.30
CA ALA A 209 -0.21 -22.48 -7.94
C ALA A 209 0.71 -21.89 -6.86
N SER A 210 2.01 -21.70 -7.16
CA SER A 210 2.96 -21.08 -6.21
C SER A 210 2.57 -19.65 -5.89
N GLU A 211 2.25 -18.85 -6.92
CA GLU A 211 1.82 -17.47 -6.73
C GLU A 211 0.48 -17.40 -5.98
N ALA A 212 -0.48 -18.24 -6.36
CA ALA A 212 -1.77 -18.31 -5.69
C ALA A 212 -1.65 -18.65 -4.21
N GLN A 213 -0.69 -19.50 -3.84
CA GLN A 213 -0.39 -19.83 -2.45
C GLN A 213 0.33 -18.69 -1.72
N GLU A 214 1.27 -18.02 -2.39
CA GLU A 214 2.06 -16.92 -1.83
C GLU A 214 1.21 -15.69 -1.53
N ILE A 215 0.31 -15.30 -2.45
CA ILE A 215 -0.53 -14.11 -2.29
C ILE A 215 -1.77 -14.35 -1.41
N LEU A 216 -2.10 -15.60 -1.09
CA LEU A 216 -3.33 -15.98 -0.37
C LEU A 216 -3.54 -15.17 0.92
N TYR A 217 -2.47 -14.97 1.70
CA TYR A 217 -2.53 -14.17 2.91
C TYR A 217 -3.06 -12.76 2.62
N TYR A 218 -2.51 -12.08 1.62
CA TYR A 218 -2.87 -10.72 1.24
C TYR A 218 -4.25 -10.66 0.57
N ASP A 219 -4.60 -11.64 -0.28
CA ASP A 219 -5.96 -11.76 -0.83
C ASP A 219 -7.03 -11.85 0.26
N ILE A 220 -6.69 -12.40 1.44
CA ILE A 220 -7.57 -12.43 2.62
C ILE A 220 -7.48 -11.13 3.41
N VAL A 221 -6.29 -10.74 3.89
CA VAL A 221 -6.20 -9.63 4.86
C VAL A 221 -6.47 -8.28 4.23
N GLU A 222 -5.86 -7.99 3.08
CA GLU A 222 -6.03 -6.72 2.37
C GLU A 222 -7.42 -6.67 1.73
N GLY A 223 -7.85 -7.78 1.13
CA GLY A 223 -9.17 -7.90 0.51
C GLY A 223 -10.34 -7.68 1.47
N THR A 224 -10.25 -8.20 2.70
CA THR A 224 -11.28 -8.01 3.74
C THR A 224 -11.21 -6.61 4.37
N ALA A 225 -10.02 -6.06 4.60
CA ALA A 225 -9.87 -4.69 5.10
C ALA A 225 -10.43 -3.67 4.10
N GLU A 226 -10.14 -3.87 2.81
CA GLU A 226 -10.63 -3.04 1.71
C GLU A 226 -12.16 -3.11 1.56
N TYR A 227 -12.77 -4.28 1.78
CA TYR A 227 -14.23 -4.39 1.87
C TYR A 227 -14.81 -3.55 3.01
N ILE A 228 -14.21 -3.64 4.21
CA ILE A 228 -14.66 -2.88 5.39
C ILE A 228 -14.46 -1.38 5.19
N GLU A 229 -13.35 -0.95 4.60
CA GLU A 229 -13.12 0.44 4.18
C GLU A 229 -14.21 0.90 3.20
N GLY A 230 -14.44 0.14 2.13
CA GLY A 230 -15.45 0.45 1.11
C GLY A 230 -16.84 0.57 1.72
N LEU A 231 -17.18 -0.32 2.64
CA LEU A 231 -18.46 -0.30 3.35
C LEU A 231 -18.56 0.94 4.23
N ALA A 232 -17.53 1.28 4.98
CA ALA A 232 -17.49 2.49 5.79
C ALA A 232 -17.66 3.76 4.95
N ARG A 233 -16.99 3.86 3.80
CA ARG A 233 -17.15 4.98 2.85
C ARG A 233 -18.58 5.06 2.33
N HIS A 234 -19.18 3.92 2.00
CA HIS A 234 -20.56 3.86 1.53
C HIS A 234 -21.55 4.37 2.60
N LEU A 235 -21.38 3.91 3.83
CA LEU A 235 -22.17 4.34 4.98
C LEU A 235 -22.00 5.83 5.28
N ALA A 236 -20.77 6.35 5.19
CA ALA A 236 -20.44 7.75 5.46
C ALA A 236 -20.92 8.72 4.37
N SER A 237 -20.87 8.32 3.10
CA SER A 237 -21.32 9.14 1.97
C SER A 237 -22.84 9.19 1.81
N ALA A 238 -23.58 8.38 2.58
CA ALA A 238 -25.02 8.17 2.42
C ALA A 238 -25.44 7.81 0.98
N ALA A 239 -24.53 7.20 0.21
CA ALA A 239 -24.81 6.74 -1.13
C ALA A 239 -25.85 5.61 -1.13
N ALA A 240 -26.61 5.49 -2.22
CA ALA A 240 -27.58 4.41 -2.35
C ALA A 240 -26.87 3.05 -2.37
N ASP A 241 -27.29 2.12 -1.50
CA ASP A 241 -26.76 0.75 -1.48
C ASP A 241 -27.32 -0.08 -2.63
N THR A 242 -26.75 0.14 -3.81
CA THR A 242 -27.02 -0.64 -5.02
C THR A 242 -25.73 -1.25 -5.56
N PRO A 243 -25.79 -2.42 -6.23
CA PRO A 243 -24.62 -3.05 -6.84
C PRO A 243 -23.87 -2.14 -7.81
N GLU A 244 -24.58 -1.28 -8.56
CA GLU A 244 -23.99 -0.38 -9.54
C GLU A 244 -23.20 0.76 -8.86
N VAL A 245 -23.71 1.28 -7.74
CA VAL A 245 -23.02 2.29 -6.94
C VAL A 245 -21.77 1.69 -6.29
N TRP A 246 -21.88 0.47 -5.76
CA TRP A 246 -20.75 -0.25 -5.21
C TRP A 246 -19.68 -0.53 -6.26
N ALA A 247 -20.06 -1.12 -7.40
CA ALA A 247 -19.16 -1.40 -8.51
C ALA A 247 -18.42 -0.12 -8.95
N ARG A 248 -19.14 1.00 -9.12
CA ARG A 248 -18.53 2.27 -9.48
C ARG A 248 -17.55 2.79 -8.41
N SER A 249 -17.88 2.64 -7.13
CA SER A 249 -17.01 3.03 -6.02
C SER A 249 -15.69 2.24 -6.03
N VAL A 250 -15.75 0.93 -6.23
CA VAL A 250 -14.57 0.08 -6.34
C VAL A 250 -13.80 0.39 -7.64
N MET A 251 -14.48 0.50 -8.79
CA MET A 251 -13.85 0.86 -10.08
C MET A 251 -13.16 2.21 -10.07
N THR A 252 -13.61 3.16 -9.24
CA THR A 252 -12.96 4.48 -9.12
C THR A 252 -11.57 4.36 -8.49
N ARG A 253 -11.37 3.37 -7.61
CA ARG A 253 -10.10 3.12 -6.91
C ARG A 253 -9.26 2.07 -7.60
N PHE A 254 -9.91 1.06 -8.19
CA PHE A 254 -9.27 -0.05 -8.90
C PHE A 254 -9.91 -0.22 -10.29
N PRO A 255 -9.59 0.69 -11.24
CA PRO A 255 -10.20 0.64 -12.57
C PRO A 255 -9.87 -0.68 -13.28
N SER A 256 -10.87 -1.29 -13.93
CA SER A 256 -10.66 -2.52 -14.74
C SER A 256 -9.72 -2.32 -15.92
N THR A 257 -9.44 -1.07 -16.28
CA THR A 257 -8.53 -0.70 -17.37
C THR A 257 -7.09 -0.52 -16.92
N ALA A 258 -6.82 -0.45 -15.61
CA ALA A 258 -5.50 -0.16 -15.06
C ALA A 258 -4.74 -1.44 -14.72
N VAL A 259 -3.42 -1.48 -14.94
CA VAL A 259 -2.58 -2.56 -14.43
C VAL A 259 -2.23 -2.29 -12.96
N LEU A 260 -2.94 -2.99 -12.11
CA LEU A 260 -2.82 -2.90 -10.66
C LEU A 260 -1.49 -3.53 -10.18
N SER A 261 -1.01 -3.08 -9.02
CA SER A 261 -0.01 -3.83 -8.24
C SER A 261 -0.66 -5.09 -7.65
N LEU A 262 0.14 -6.02 -7.11
CA LEU A 262 -0.39 -7.17 -6.38
C LEU A 262 -1.38 -6.77 -5.28
N ASP A 263 -1.02 -5.79 -4.45
CA ASP A 263 -1.92 -5.25 -3.41
C ASP A 263 -3.21 -4.70 -4.03
N GLY A 264 -3.11 -3.93 -5.13
CA GLY A 264 -4.27 -3.41 -5.86
C GLY A 264 -5.19 -4.50 -6.40
N GLU A 265 -4.64 -5.62 -6.86
CA GLU A 265 -5.41 -6.78 -7.29
C GLU A 265 -6.10 -7.46 -6.09
N SER A 266 -5.38 -7.67 -4.99
CA SER A 266 -5.93 -8.26 -3.75
C SER A 266 -7.06 -7.41 -3.16
N TYR A 267 -6.89 -6.09 -3.15
CA TYR A 267 -7.91 -5.11 -2.76
C TYR A 267 -9.17 -5.25 -3.61
N ALA A 268 -9.04 -5.16 -4.93
CA ALA A 268 -10.17 -5.23 -5.84
C ALA A 268 -10.89 -6.59 -5.74
N LEU A 269 -10.14 -7.69 -5.79
CA LEU A 269 -10.70 -9.04 -5.74
C LEU A 269 -11.45 -9.30 -4.43
N GLY A 270 -10.83 -8.99 -3.29
CA GLY A 270 -11.46 -9.20 -1.99
C GLY A 270 -12.73 -8.36 -1.82
N ALA A 271 -12.67 -7.06 -2.09
CA ALA A 271 -13.82 -6.18 -1.91
C ALA A 271 -15.01 -6.52 -2.81
N LEU A 272 -14.74 -6.87 -4.08
CA LEU A 272 -15.78 -7.31 -5.00
C LEU A 272 -16.37 -8.66 -4.57
N ALA A 273 -15.52 -9.61 -4.20
CA ALA A 273 -15.96 -10.94 -3.83
C ALA A 273 -16.84 -10.95 -2.57
N ILE A 274 -16.41 -10.23 -1.53
CA ILE A 274 -17.14 -10.16 -0.26
C ILE A 274 -18.47 -9.44 -0.44
N TYR A 275 -18.50 -8.34 -1.20
CA TYR A 275 -19.76 -7.68 -1.49
C TYR A 275 -20.74 -8.61 -2.22
N LEU A 276 -20.27 -9.34 -3.24
CA LEU A 276 -21.10 -10.32 -3.94
C LEU A 276 -21.59 -11.45 -3.02
N LEU A 277 -20.73 -11.95 -2.12
CA LEU A 277 -21.10 -12.95 -1.11
C LEU A 277 -22.21 -12.46 -0.17
N ASP A 278 -22.04 -11.25 0.37
CA ASP A 278 -23.00 -10.65 1.30
C ASP A 278 -24.36 -10.39 0.61
N ARG A 279 -24.35 -9.96 -0.66
CA ARG A 279 -25.58 -9.76 -1.46
C ARG A 279 -26.32 -11.06 -1.75
N GLN A 280 -25.61 -12.18 -1.86
CA GLN A 280 -26.22 -13.50 -2.03
C GLN A 280 -26.72 -14.08 -0.70
N GLY A 281 -26.46 -13.42 0.44
CA GLY A 281 -26.81 -13.94 1.77
C GLY A 281 -26.01 -15.19 2.15
N VAL A 282 -24.86 -15.42 1.51
CA VAL A 282 -24.02 -16.60 1.72
C VAL A 282 -23.15 -16.37 2.95
N LYS A 283 -23.10 -17.35 3.86
CA LYS A 283 -22.23 -17.32 5.04
C LYS A 283 -20.78 -17.66 4.66
N GLY A 284 -20.05 -16.70 4.09
CA GLY A 284 -18.65 -16.89 3.67
C GLY A 284 -17.59 -16.51 4.70
N TRP A 285 -17.91 -15.59 5.63
CA TRP A 285 -16.94 -14.98 6.54
C TRP A 285 -16.17 -15.96 7.42
N GLN A 286 -16.81 -17.02 7.91
CA GLN A 286 -16.12 -18.01 8.75
C GLN A 286 -15.02 -18.74 7.96
N ALA A 287 -15.30 -19.13 6.72
CA ALA A 287 -14.31 -19.78 5.87
C ALA A 287 -13.15 -18.84 5.52
N ILE A 288 -13.43 -17.54 5.33
CA ILE A 288 -12.41 -16.52 5.08
C ILE A 288 -11.45 -16.40 6.28
N ILE A 289 -11.99 -16.34 7.49
CA ILE A 289 -11.20 -16.29 8.73
C ILE A 289 -10.35 -17.56 8.92
N GLU A 290 -10.85 -18.70 8.44
CA GLU A 290 -10.18 -20.01 8.50
C GLU A 290 -9.16 -20.21 7.37
N GLY A 291 -8.96 -19.22 6.48
CA GLY A 291 -7.90 -19.23 5.48
C GLY A 291 -8.35 -19.44 4.04
N GLN A 292 -9.65 -19.44 3.75
CA GLN A 292 -10.16 -19.45 2.39
C GLN A 292 -10.12 -18.03 1.80
N SER A 293 -9.69 -17.83 0.56
CA SER A 293 -9.76 -16.49 -0.04
C SER A 293 -11.21 -16.07 -0.27
N PRO A 294 -11.54 -14.77 -0.23
CA PRO A 294 -12.90 -14.31 -0.53
C PRO A 294 -13.44 -14.79 -1.88
N ILE A 295 -12.57 -14.83 -2.90
CA ILE A 295 -12.92 -15.35 -4.22
C ILE A 295 -13.24 -16.84 -4.19
N GLN A 296 -12.45 -17.64 -3.47
CA GLN A 296 -12.72 -19.07 -3.31
C GLN A 296 -14.08 -19.29 -2.64
N SER A 297 -14.38 -18.53 -1.58
CA SER A 297 -15.67 -18.63 -0.90
C SER A 297 -16.84 -18.23 -1.80
N LEU A 298 -16.69 -17.19 -2.64
CA LEU A 298 -17.71 -16.77 -3.61
C LEU A 298 -17.96 -17.83 -4.68
N LEU A 299 -16.90 -18.46 -5.20
CA LEU A 299 -16.97 -19.33 -6.38
C LEU A 299 -17.14 -20.82 -6.04
N ALA A 300 -17.14 -21.19 -4.75
CA ALA A 300 -17.17 -22.59 -4.29
C ALA A 300 -18.29 -23.45 -4.88
N SER A 301 -19.44 -22.86 -5.24
CA SER A 301 -20.59 -23.57 -5.85
C SER A 301 -20.92 -23.09 -7.27
N VAL A 302 -20.01 -22.36 -7.92
CA VAL A 302 -20.23 -21.79 -9.25
C VAL A 302 -19.51 -22.63 -10.30
N SER A 303 -20.28 -23.25 -11.20
CA SER A 303 -19.72 -23.99 -12.33
C SER A 303 -18.99 -23.07 -13.30
N GLU A 304 -17.83 -23.53 -13.78
CA GLU A 304 -17.03 -22.80 -14.75
C GLU A 304 -17.77 -22.60 -16.08
N ILE A 305 -17.65 -21.41 -16.64
CA ILE A 305 -18.05 -21.06 -18.01
C ILE A 305 -16.79 -20.59 -18.70
N VAL A 306 -16.36 -21.31 -19.75
CA VAL A 306 -15.20 -20.92 -20.55
C VAL A 306 -15.39 -19.51 -21.08
N ASP A 307 -14.40 -18.67 -20.86
CA ASP A 307 -14.41 -17.27 -21.30
C ASP A 307 -13.40 -17.04 -22.43
N VAL A 308 -13.62 -15.97 -23.19
CA VAL A 308 -12.70 -15.52 -24.23
C VAL A 308 -11.87 -14.37 -23.66
N PRO A 309 -10.53 -14.48 -23.61
CA PRO A 309 -9.70 -13.40 -23.09
C PRO A 309 -9.89 -12.10 -23.87
N ASP A 310 -10.04 -10.98 -23.16
CA ASP A 310 -10.02 -9.63 -23.75
C ASP A 310 -8.60 -9.33 -24.28
N ALA A 311 -8.46 -9.38 -25.60
CA ALA A 311 -7.19 -9.15 -26.28
C ALA A 311 -6.63 -7.74 -26.05
N ALA A 312 -7.49 -6.72 -25.94
CA ALA A 312 -7.06 -5.34 -25.74
C ALA A 312 -6.56 -5.14 -24.29
N LEU A 313 -7.25 -5.73 -23.31
CA LEU A 313 -6.77 -5.76 -21.93
C LEU A 313 -5.44 -6.50 -21.80
N ASN A 314 -5.35 -7.69 -22.41
CA ASN A 314 -4.14 -8.50 -22.35
C ASN A 314 -2.93 -7.81 -22.97
N GLN A 315 -3.12 -7.12 -24.10
CA GLN A 315 -2.04 -6.36 -24.74
C GLN A 315 -1.57 -5.20 -23.85
N ARG A 316 -2.48 -4.43 -23.25
CA ARG A 316 -2.10 -3.36 -22.32
C ARG A 316 -1.31 -3.88 -21.12
N ILE A 317 -1.74 -4.99 -20.52
CA ILE A 317 -1.03 -5.63 -19.41
C ILE A 317 0.38 -6.04 -19.84
N ALA A 318 0.52 -6.65 -21.03
CA ALA A 318 1.82 -7.06 -21.55
C ALA A 318 2.75 -5.85 -21.78
N ASP A 319 2.23 -4.77 -22.34
CA ASP A 319 3.00 -3.55 -22.61
C ASP A 319 3.47 -2.89 -21.30
N GLU A 320 2.59 -2.72 -20.32
CA GLU A 320 2.94 -2.11 -19.02
C GLU A 320 3.91 -2.99 -18.21
N VAL A 321 3.71 -4.30 -18.20
CA VAL A 321 4.64 -5.23 -17.53
C VAL A 321 6.01 -5.21 -18.21
N SER A 322 6.05 -5.16 -19.54
CA SER A 322 7.30 -5.01 -20.30
C SER A 322 8.03 -3.70 -19.95
N GLU A 323 7.31 -2.59 -19.93
CA GLU A 323 7.86 -1.27 -19.58
C GLU A 323 8.38 -1.24 -18.13
N ARG A 324 7.62 -1.81 -17.18
CA ARG A 324 8.05 -1.95 -15.78
C ARG A 324 9.28 -2.83 -15.66
N ASN A 325 9.34 -3.97 -16.35
CA ASN A 325 10.51 -4.84 -16.36
C ASN A 325 11.75 -4.14 -16.92
N GLN A 326 11.60 -3.35 -17.98
CA GLN A 326 12.72 -2.56 -18.53
C GLN A 326 13.25 -1.54 -17.52
N ARG A 327 12.36 -0.82 -16.82
CA ARG A 327 12.76 0.10 -15.74
C ARG A 327 13.40 -0.63 -14.57
N LEU A 328 12.77 -1.70 -14.08
CA LEU A 328 13.27 -2.46 -12.94
C LEU A 328 14.62 -3.11 -13.25
N ALA A 329 14.87 -3.54 -14.49
CA ALA A 329 16.17 -4.07 -14.89
C ALA A 329 17.31 -3.06 -14.69
N THR A 330 17.09 -1.76 -14.88
CA THR A 330 18.14 -0.74 -14.67
C THR A 330 18.42 -0.49 -13.18
N ILE A 331 17.48 -0.85 -12.30
CA ILE A 331 17.56 -0.64 -10.85
C ILE A 331 18.08 -1.90 -10.15
N ILE A 332 17.49 -3.06 -10.46
CA ILE A 332 17.72 -4.35 -9.80
C ILE A 332 18.97 -5.06 -10.32
N ALA A 333 19.21 -5.05 -11.63
CA ALA A 333 20.33 -5.82 -12.21
C ALA A 333 21.71 -5.39 -11.70
N PRO A 334 22.01 -4.09 -11.50
CA PRO A 334 23.28 -3.68 -10.90
C PRO A 334 23.49 -4.24 -9.49
N LEU A 335 22.44 -4.24 -8.66
CA LEU A 335 22.52 -4.78 -7.31
C LEU A 335 22.76 -6.29 -7.33
N ILE A 336 22.03 -7.05 -8.17
CA ILE A 336 22.22 -8.50 -8.31
C ILE A 336 23.64 -8.80 -8.79
N SER A 337 24.11 -8.08 -9.81
CA SER A 337 25.46 -8.26 -10.35
C SER A 337 26.52 -8.01 -9.28
N GLN A 338 26.35 -6.97 -8.46
CA GLN A 338 27.25 -6.71 -7.35
C GLN A 338 27.16 -7.81 -6.29
N LEU A 339 25.97 -8.20 -5.84
CA LEU A 339 25.79 -9.22 -4.80
C LEU A 339 26.42 -10.57 -5.16
N ASN A 340 26.40 -10.93 -6.44
CA ASN A 340 26.94 -12.19 -6.97
C ASN A 340 28.42 -12.11 -7.39
N HIS A 341 29.04 -10.93 -7.37
CA HIS A 341 30.45 -10.79 -7.75
C HIS A 341 31.36 -11.44 -6.68
N PRO A 342 32.39 -12.22 -7.05
CA PRO A 342 33.22 -12.97 -6.10
C PRO A 342 34.00 -12.09 -5.12
N ASP A 343 34.35 -10.87 -5.55
CA ASP A 343 35.07 -9.89 -4.72
C ASP A 343 34.12 -8.96 -3.94
N THR A 344 32.85 -9.33 -3.79
CA THR A 344 31.90 -8.51 -3.05
C THR A 344 32.02 -8.74 -1.55
N VAL A 345 32.04 -7.61 -0.84
CA VAL A 345 31.92 -7.56 0.61
C VAL A 345 30.47 -7.25 0.96
N HIS A 346 29.86 -8.09 1.79
CA HIS A 346 28.48 -7.92 2.25
C HIS A 346 28.45 -7.30 3.64
N LEU A 347 28.06 -6.04 3.75
CA LEU A 347 27.75 -5.44 5.04
C LEU A 347 26.31 -5.76 5.42
N LEU A 348 26.13 -6.46 6.52
CA LEU A 348 24.83 -6.84 7.06
C LEU A 348 24.39 -5.87 8.15
N VAL A 349 23.25 -5.24 7.92
CA VAL A 349 22.60 -4.32 8.85
C VAL A 349 21.38 -5.02 9.47
N PRO A 350 21.36 -5.25 10.79
CA PRO A 350 20.31 -6.05 11.44
C PRO A 350 18.96 -5.34 11.42
N MET A 351 17.91 -6.01 10.93
CA MET A 351 16.53 -5.49 10.92
C MET A 351 16.01 -5.18 12.33
N ALA A 352 16.54 -5.85 13.36
CA ALA A 352 16.20 -5.58 14.75
C ALA A 352 16.59 -4.16 15.23
N SER A 353 17.47 -3.47 14.49
CA SER A 353 17.90 -2.10 14.80
C SER A 353 17.11 -1.01 14.08
N VAL A 354 16.05 -1.35 13.34
CA VAL A 354 15.17 -0.36 12.70
C VAL A 354 14.56 0.55 13.77
N ALA A 355 14.57 1.85 13.49
CA ALA A 355 13.99 2.87 14.32
C ALA A 355 12.94 3.66 13.52
N GLY A 356 11.72 3.74 14.06
CA GLY A 356 10.61 4.42 13.40
C GLY A 356 10.00 3.61 12.26
N SER A 357 9.53 4.30 11.23
CA SER A 357 8.81 3.71 10.11
C SER A 357 9.75 3.27 8.99
N VAL A 358 9.35 2.21 8.29
CA VAL A 358 9.96 1.77 7.03
C VAL A 358 9.06 2.23 5.90
N SER A 359 9.64 2.92 4.91
CA SER A 359 9.01 3.18 3.63
C SER A 359 9.54 2.19 2.59
N LEU A 360 8.64 1.64 1.80
CA LEU A 360 8.96 0.68 0.75
C LEU A 360 8.17 1.06 -0.50
N GLY A 361 8.85 1.23 -1.64
CA GLY A 361 8.17 1.41 -2.92
C GLY A 361 7.63 0.08 -3.45
N ALA A 362 8.49 -0.94 -3.50
CA ALA A 362 8.11 -2.29 -3.91
C ALA A 362 9.08 -3.36 -3.39
N SER A 363 8.60 -4.59 -3.23
CA SER A 363 9.42 -5.76 -2.91
C SER A 363 9.38 -6.80 -4.03
N TYR A 364 10.52 -7.45 -4.27
CA TYR A 364 10.69 -8.43 -5.33
C TYR A 364 11.39 -9.70 -4.85
N GLN A 365 10.88 -10.85 -5.26
CA GLN A 365 11.61 -12.12 -5.21
C GLN A 365 12.43 -12.27 -6.47
N VAL A 366 13.71 -12.61 -6.33
CA VAL A 366 14.62 -12.81 -7.47
C VAL A 366 15.23 -14.19 -7.37
N GLU A 367 15.10 -15.00 -8.42
CA GLU A 367 15.54 -16.40 -8.43
C GLU A 367 17.02 -16.58 -8.06
N GLN A 368 17.87 -15.63 -8.44
CA GLN A 368 19.31 -15.68 -8.16
C GLN A 368 19.68 -15.31 -6.72
N LEU A 369 18.75 -14.89 -5.87
CA LEU A 369 19.03 -14.42 -4.51
C LEU A 369 18.18 -15.19 -3.47
N SER A 370 18.81 -15.60 -2.37
CA SER A 370 18.08 -16.12 -1.21
C SER A 370 17.56 -14.95 -0.37
N GLY A 371 16.41 -14.41 -0.75
CA GLY A 371 15.76 -13.32 -0.02
C GLY A 371 14.85 -12.47 -0.89
N GLU A 372 14.53 -11.27 -0.40
CA GLU A 372 13.73 -10.27 -1.11
C GLU A 372 14.60 -9.05 -1.46
N LEU A 373 14.30 -8.40 -2.58
CA LEU A 373 14.85 -7.09 -2.92
C LEU A 373 13.80 -6.03 -2.64
N PHE A 374 14.22 -4.94 -2.02
CA PHE A 374 13.39 -3.76 -1.80
C PHE A 374 13.89 -2.63 -2.71
N VAL A 375 12.95 -2.00 -3.41
CA VAL A 375 13.17 -0.82 -4.26
C VAL A 375 12.51 0.38 -3.59
N ASP A 376 13.15 1.54 -3.72
CA ASP A 376 12.79 2.80 -3.04
C ASP A 376 12.64 2.61 -1.51
N PHE A 377 13.54 1.82 -0.94
CA PHE A 377 13.59 1.54 0.49
C PHE A 377 14.08 2.76 1.27
N GLY A 378 13.31 3.16 2.26
CA GLY A 378 13.66 4.21 3.20
C GLY A 378 13.46 3.72 4.63
N ALA A 379 14.49 3.88 5.46
CA ALA A 379 14.45 3.50 6.86
C ALA A 379 15.64 4.09 7.61
N GLN A 380 15.43 4.35 8.90
CA GLN A 380 16.50 4.66 9.82
C GLN A 380 16.80 3.45 10.71
N PHE A 381 18.07 3.18 10.94
CA PHE A 381 18.54 2.16 11.87
C PHE A 381 19.41 2.83 12.93
N LEU A 382 19.19 2.44 14.18
CA LEU A 382 19.92 2.90 15.36
C LEU A 382 20.58 1.71 16.07
N PRO A 383 21.71 1.20 15.53
CA PRO A 383 22.53 0.23 16.25
C PRO A 383 23.12 0.84 17.54
N SER A 384 23.70 0.01 18.40
CA SER A 384 24.22 0.36 19.74
C SER A 384 25.01 1.66 19.80
N GLU A 385 25.81 1.95 18.76
CA GLU A 385 26.40 3.26 18.55
C GLU A 385 26.30 3.68 17.08
N GLY A 386 25.82 4.90 16.81
CA GLY A 386 25.76 5.46 15.46
C GLY A 386 24.40 5.34 14.78
N ARG A 387 24.39 5.52 13.46
CA ARG A 387 23.17 5.52 12.64
C ARG A 387 23.43 5.01 11.24
N ILE A 388 22.40 4.38 10.66
CA ILE A 388 22.35 4.06 9.23
C ILE A 388 21.02 4.59 8.69
N MET A 389 21.05 5.21 7.53
CA MET A 389 19.88 5.78 6.88
C MET A 389 19.84 5.31 5.43
N PHE A 390 18.70 4.75 5.06
CA PHE A 390 18.32 4.49 3.68
C PHE A 390 17.28 5.50 3.25
N ASP A 391 17.41 6.03 2.04
CA ASP A 391 16.51 7.02 1.46
C ASP A 391 16.35 6.74 -0.05
N GLY A 392 15.27 6.04 -0.41
CA GLY A 392 15.03 5.61 -1.80
C GLY A 392 16.08 4.61 -2.31
N ALA A 393 16.61 3.75 -1.45
CA ALA A 393 17.65 2.79 -1.82
C ALA A 393 17.09 1.52 -2.46
N THR A 394 17.92 0.83 -3.26
CA THR A 394 17.65 -0.57 -3.64
C THR A 394 18.57 -1.49 -2.85
N VAL A 395 18.00 -2.45 -2.12
CA VAL A 395 18.68 -3.24 -1.09
C VAL A 395 18.12 -4.65 -1.04
N ALA A 396 18.92 -5.61 -0.61
CA ALA A 396 18.47 -6.98 -0.38
C ALA A 396 18.18 -7.21 1.10
N LEU A 397 17.09 -7.92 1.41
CA LEU A 397 16.81 -8.51 2.71
C LEU A 397 17.19 -9.99 2.65
N MET A 398 18.07 -10.42 3.55
CA MET A 398 18.51 -11.81 3.65
C MET A 398 18.36 -12.34 5.08
N LEU A 399 17.97 -13.61 5.21
CA LEU A 399 18.09 -14.34 6.46
C LEU A 399 19.50 -14.93 6.55
N SER A 400 20.20 -14.67 7.65
CA SER A 400 21.58 -15.11 7.83
C SER A 400 21.88 -15.45 9.29
N LYS A 401 22.86 -16.34 9.49
CA LYS A 401 23.50 -16.65 10.80
C LYS A 401 24.93 -16.12 10.90
N SER A 402 25.40 -15.42 9.87
CA SER A 402 26.81 -15.00 9.77
C SER A 402 27.23 -13.97 10.81
N CYS A 403 26.27 -13.34 11.49
CA CYS A 403 26.49 -12.36 12.56
C CYS A 403 26.23 -12.93 13.97
N GLY A 404 26.30 -14.25 14.14
CA GLY A 404 26.19 -14.92 15.45
C GLY A 404 24.78 -15.39 15.81
N GLU A 405 23.75 -14.68 15.33
CA GLU A 405 22.34 -15.04 15.52
C GLU A 405 21.60 -15.14 14.19
N GLU A 406 20.58 -16.01 14.14
CA GLU A 406 19.69 -16.09 12.99
C GLU A 406 18.76 -14.88 12.97
N GLY A 407 18.83 -14.07 11.92
CA GLY A 407 18.02 -12.87 11.79
C GLY A 407 17.91 -12.38 10.36
N GLY A 408 17.02 -11.40 10.17
CA GLY A 408 16.89 -10.65 8.92
C GLY A 408 17.89 -9.50 8.88
N PHE A 409 18.61 -9.37 7.76
CA PHE A 409 19.61 -8.34 7.54
C PHE A 409 19.38 -7.63 6.21
N MET A 410 19.46 -6.31 6.24
CA MET A 410 19.64 -5.53 5.01
C MET A 410 21.08 -5.67 4.56
N VAL A 411 21.28 -5.98 3.28
CA VAL A 411 22.60 -6.21 2.70
C VAL A 411 23.00 -4.98 1.91
N VAL A 412 24.12 -4.38 2.32
CA VAL A 412 24.76 -3.26 1.64
C VAL A 412 26.03 -3.82 0.98
N PRO A 413 26.02 -4.08 -0.34
CA PRO A 413 27.19 -4.63 -1.00
C PRO A 413 28.22 -3.55 -1.33
N PHE A 414 29.49 -3.96 -1.30
CA PHE A 414 30.66 -3.18 -1.68
C PHE A 414 31.56 -4.01 -2.58
N ALA A 415 32.24 -3.38 -3.53
CA ALA A 415 33.42 -4.00 -4.10
C ALA A 415 34.53 -4.03 -3.04
N ALA A 416 35.33 -5.10 -2.97
CA ALA A 416 36.38 -5.23 -1.96
C ALA A 416 37.34 -4.03 -1.88
N HIS A 417 37.63 -3.38 -3.01
CA HIS A 417 38.50 -2.20 -3.06
C HIS A 417 37.82 -0.90 -2.59
N GLU A 418 36.49 -0.88 -2.50
CA GLU A 418 35.69 0.25 -2.00
C GLU A 418 35.37 0.12 -0.52
N PHE A 419 35.49 -1.08 0.06
CA PHE A 419 35.23 -1.28 1.47
C PHE A 419 36.33 -0.61 2.32
N PRO A 420 36.00 0.37 3.18
CA PRO A 420 37.00 1.11 3.93
C PRO A 420 37.85 0.20 4.81
N VAL A 421 39.15 0.48 4.89
CA VAL A 421 40.06 -0.18 5.84
C VAL A 421 39.85 0.43 7.22
N GLU A 422 39.84 -0.42 8.26
CA GLU A 422 39.72 -0.01 9.66
C GLU A 422 40.91 0.90 10.07
N GLN A 423 40.74 2.21 9.96
CA GLN A 423 41.75 3.20 10.39
C GLN A 423 41.28 4.07 11.56
N SER A 424 39.97 4.28 11.69
CA SER A 424 39.37 5.20 12.67
C SER A 424 38.46 4.51 13.69
N GLY A 425 38.35 3.18 13.65
CA GLY A 425 37.39 2.42 14.46
C GLY A 425 35.92 2.68 14.10
N ARG A 426 35.65 3.41 13.01
CA ARG A 426 34.30 3.70 12.51
C ARG A 426 34.20 3.47 11.01
N LEU A 427 33.04 3.03 10.55
CA LEU A 427 32.65 3.02 9.15
C LEU A 427 31.79 4.25 8.86
N GLN A 428 32.32 5.17 8.06
CA GLN A 428 31.61 6.36 7.60
C GLN A 428 31.49 6.34 6.08
N LEU A 429 30.26 6.33 5.59
CA LEU A 429 29.95 6.28 4.16
C LEU A 429 28.76 7.18 3.86
N LYS A 430 28.87 7.92 2.75
CA LYS A 430 27.74 8.64 2.17
C LYS A 430 27.71 8.40 0.66
N ARG A 431 26.69 7.71 0.20
CA ARG A 431 26.41 7.47 -1.23
C ARG A 431 24.94 7.76 -1.52
N PRO A 432 24.53 7.92 -2.79
CA PRO A 432 23.11 8.10 -3.12
C PRO A 432 22.25 7.02 -2.44
N GLY A 433 21.25 7.47 -1.70
CA GLY A 433 20.29 6.66 -0.96
C GLY A 433 20.80 5.91 0.28
N VAL A 434 22.09 5.99 0.63
CA VAL A 434 22.63 5.32 1.84
C VAL A 434 23.63 6.22 2.57
N GLU A 435 23.38 6.47 3.85
CA GLU A 435 24.32 7.10 4.79
C GLU A 435 24.59 6.16 5.96
N ILE A 436 25.86 5.92 6.27
CA ILE A 436 26.31 5.02 7.35
C ILE A 436 27.32 5.80 8.21
N ASP A 437 27.09 5.82 9.51
CA ASP A 437 28.06 6.27 10.51
C ASP A 437 27.92 5.41 11.77
N VAL A 438 28.72 4.34 11.85
CA VAL A 438 28.69 3.33 12.92
C VAL A 438 30.11 2.94 13.34
N PRO A 439 30.32 2.30 14.51
CA PRO A 439 31.56 1.59 14.80
C PRO A 439 31.94 0.66 13.66
N PHE A 440 33.23 0.43 13.48
CA PHE A 440 33.68 -0.43 12.40
C PHE A 440 33.05 -1.83 12.57
N PRO A 441 32.38 -2.36 11.53
CA PRO A 441 31.67 -3.64 11.61
C PRO A 441 32.60 -4.79 12.01
N GLU A 442 32.03 -5.82 12.63
CA GLU A 442 32.78 -7.04 12.93
C GLU A 442 32.83 -7.98 11.74
N LYS A 443 33.94 -8.68 11.59
CA LYS A 443 34.05 -9.70 10.55
C LYS A 443 33.21 -10.91 10.92
N GLY A 444 32.24 -11.24 10.07
CA GLY A 444 31.45 -12.46 10.15
C GLY A 444 32.11 -13.61 9.39
N ASN A 445 31.30 -14.60 9.00
CA ASN A 445 31.78 -15.72 8.18
C ASN A 445 31.91 -15.32 6.69
N GLY A 446 33.04 -15.66 6.07
CA GLY A 446 33.28 -15.38 4.64
C GLY A 446 33.52 -13.90 4.34
N GLY A 447 32.93 -13.40 3.25
CA GLY A 447 32.99 -11.99 2.82
C GLY A 447 32.03 -11.05 3.57
N VAL A 448 31.52 -11.48 4.73
CA VAL A 448 30.47 -10.80 5.48
C VAL A 448 31.04 -9.93 6.61
N TRP A 449 30.47 -8.75 6.77
CA TRP A 449 30.72 -7.84 7.88
C TRP A 449 29.41 -7.47 8.58
N CYS A 450 29.42 -7.38 9.90
CA CYS A 450 28.23 -7.30 10.73
C CYS A 450 28.21 -6.00 11.53
N VAL A 451 27.14 -5.22 11.36
CA VAL A 451 26.87 -4.07 12.24
C VAL A 451 26.35 -4.61 13.58
N ARG A 452 26.96 -4.19 14.69
CA ARG A 452 26.52 -4.58 16.02
C ARG A 452 25.19 -3.91 16.37
N VAL A 453 24.29 -4.68 16.99
CA VAL A 453 23.04 -4.15 17.57
C VAL A 453 23.33 -3.45 18.89
#